data_AF-A0A1W6TB84-F1
#
_entry.id   AF-A0A1W6TB84-F1
#
_cell.length_a   1.000
_cell.length_b   1.000
_cell.length_c   1.000
_cell.angle_alpha   90.00
_cell.angle_beta   90.00
_cell.angle_gamma   90.00
#
_symmetry.space_group_name_H-M   'P 1'
#
loop_
_entity.id
_entity.type
_entity.pdbx_description
1 polymer ?
#
loop_
_entity_poly.entity_id
_entity_poly.type
_entity_poly.pdbx_seq_one_letter_code
_entity_poly.pdbx_strand_id
1 'polypeptide(L)'
;MVKKKNFSDNSKSTDFVNSLPESTIETSKIEKRCKFNLSYFDGAQTAGQDFSGWSYNSGNASLTNLLAKFKEYTLQPLNYWKNQRVGGGGLKVLEYYGDFPDNSDFKHPKHVPADAHWARFRLGNKVRLVGFVISKDALKNMPEEEQEKFCHNTFYVVFLDKDHKFYKTETA
;
A
#
# COMPACT_ATOMS: atom_id res chain seq x y z
N MET A 1 -28.24 -2.90 52.11
CA MET A 1 -27.68 -2.97 50.74
C MET A 1 -27.26 -1.58 50.30
N VAL A 2 -26.09 -1.41 49.68
CA VAL A 2 -25.68 -0.11 49.10
C VAL A 2 -26.18 -0.04 47.65
N LYS A 3 -26.96 0.99 47.28
CA LYS A 3 -27.29 1.23 45.87
C LYS A 3 -26.02 1.61 45.12
N LYS A 4 -25.64 0.85 44.08
CA LYS A 4 -24.69 1.33 43.08
C LYS A 4 -25.26 2.61 42.46
N LYS A 5 -24.47 3.68 42.38
CA LYS A 5 -24.83 4.86 41.59
C LYS A 5 -24.65 4.51 40.11
N ASN A 6 -25.68 4.70 39.30
CA ASN A 6 -25.50 4.71 37.85
C ASN A 6 -24.78 6.01 37.47
N PHE A 7 -23.71 5.88 36.69
CA PHE A 7 -22.96 7.00 36.12
C PHE A 7 -23.19 7.15 34.60
N SER A 8 -24.08 6.33 34.03
CA SER A 8 -24.38 6.25 32.58
C SER A 8 -24.78 7.57 31.95
N ASP A 9 -25.43 8.44 32.72
CA ASP A 9 -26.12 9.63 32.20
C ASP A 9 -25.34 10.94 32.51
N ASN A 10 -24.11 10.82 33.04
CA ASN A 10 -23.24 11.96 33.33
C ASN A 10 -22.34 12.27 32.13
N SER A 11 -22.63 13.34 31.38
CA SER A 11 -21.85 13.77 30.22
C SER A 11 -20.35 13.79 30.48
N LYS A 12 -19.89 14.36 31.60
CA LYS A 12 -18.47 14.42 31.97
C LYS A 12 -17.81 13.04 32.14
N SER A 13 -18.59 12.01 32.47
CA SER A 13 -18.11 10.63 32.54
C SER A 13 -17.98 10.02 31.14
N THR A 14 -18.95 10.30 30.27
CA THR A 14 -18.94 9.87 28.86
C THR A 14 -17.84 10.56 28.08
N ASP A 15 -17.67 11.87 28.25
CA ASP A 15 -16.60 12.68 27.64
C ASP A 15 -15.21 12.17 28.06
N PHE A 16 -15.03 11.83 29.35
CA PHE A 16 -13.79 11.24 29.84
C PHE A 16 -13.51 9.87 29.21
N VAL A 17 -14.49 8.96 29.19
CA VAL A 17 -14.34 7.64 28.55
C VAL A 17 -14.06 7.76 27.06
N ASN A 18 -14.74 8.66 26.35
CA ASN A 18 -14.50 8.94 24.93
C ASN A 18 -13.13 9.59 24.64
N SER A 19 -12.46 10.15 25.65
CA SER A 19 -11.11 10.71 25.53
C SER A 19 -9.99 9.68 25.73
N LEU A 20 -10.31 8.46 26.20
CA LEU A 20 -9.34 7.40 26.39
C LEU A 20 -8.92 6.78 25.05
N PRO A 21 -7.63 6.45 24.83
CA PRO A 21 -7.19 5.75 23.62
C PRO A 21 -7.88 4.40 23.42
N GLU A 22 -8.42 4.15 22.22
CA GLU A 22 -9.14 2.91 21.89
C GLU A 22 -8.28 1.64 21.93
N SER A 23 -6.95 1.78 21.80
CA SER A 23 -6.02 0.65 21.81
C SER A 23 -4.60 1.04 22.23
N THR A 24 -3.85 0.04 22.65
CA THR A 24 -2.40 0.05 22.92
C THR A 24 -1.64 -0.57 21.74
N ILE A 25 -0.30 -0.54 21.76
CA ILE A 25 0.52 -1.16 20.69
C ILE A 25 0.16 -2.65 20.53
N GLU A 26 0.07 -3.38 21.64
CA GLU A 26 -0.20 -4.82 21.71
C GLU A 26 -1.58 -5.20 21.18
N THR A 27 -2.57 -4.29 21.28
CA THR A 27 -3.96 -4.52 20.88
C THR A 27 -4.31 -3.93 19.51
N SER A 28 -3.58 -2.91 19.05
CA SER A 28 -3.77 -2.19 17.78
C SER A 28 -3.57 -3.03 16.51
N LYS A 29 -2.88 -4.17 16.61
CA LYS A 29 -2.45 -5.03 15.48
C LYS A 29 -1.61 -4.25 14.45
N ILE A 30 -0.75 -3.33 14.92
CA ILE A 30 0.07 -2.44 14.08
C ILE A 30 1.10 -3.21 13.24
N GLU A 31 1.58 -4.36 13.70
CA GLU A 31 2.53 -5.22 12.99
C GLU A 31 1.96 -5.70 11.64
N LYS A 32 0.66 -6.01 11.61
CA LYS A 32 -0.09 -6.49 10.43
C LYS A 32 -0.45 -5.38 9.43
N ARG A 33 -0.22 -4.11 9.75
CA ARG A 33 -0.53 -2.98 8.84
C ARG A 33 0.37 -3.02 7.61
N CYS A 34 -0.21 -2.72 6.44
CA CYS A 34 0.55 -2.41 5.23
C CYS A 34 1.45 -1.20 5.48
N LYS A 35 2.67 -1.22 4.93
CA LYS A 35 3.67 -0.15 5.07
C LYS A 35 4.13 0.24 3.66
N PHE A 36 4.26 1.53 3.38
CA PHE A 36 4.83 2.02 2.12
C PHE A 36 6.24 2.52 2.36
N ASN A 37 7.20 2.01 1.58
CA ASN A 37 8.58 2.48 1.57
C ASN A 37 8.87 3.17 0.23
N LEU A 38 9.50 4.34 0.26
CA LEU A 38 9.80 5.17 -0.91
C LEU A 38 11.30 5.14 -1.30
N SER A 39 12.15 4.37 -0.62
CA SER A 39 13.61 4.35 -0.84
C SER A 39 14.05 3.84 -2.22
N TYR A 40 13.15 3.23 -2.98
CA TYR A 40 13.40 2.73 -4.34
C TYR A 40 12.72 3.57 -5.42
N PHE A 41 12.13 4.71 -5.07
CA PHE A 41 11.36 5.54 -5.98
C PHE A 41 12.20 6.09 -7.14
N ASP A 42 11.72 5.89 -8.36
CA ASP A 42 12.35 6.32 -9.62
C ASP A 42 11.38 7.20 -10.41
N GLY A 43 11.42 8.51 -10.11
CA GLY A 43 10.69 9.53 -10.86
C GLY A 43 11.37 9.96 -12.17
N ALA A 44 12.49 9.34 -12.56
CA ALA A 44 13.32 9.82 -13.68
C ALA A 44 12.98 9.18 -15.04
N GLN A 45 12.18 8.11 -15.06
CA GLN A 45 11.81 7.43 -16.31
C GLN A 45 10.68 8.16 -17.05
N THR A 46 10.83 8.34 -18.36
CA THR A 46 9.90 9.08 -19.23
C THR A 46 8.49 8.47 -19.34
N ALA A 47 8.33 7.18 -19.02
CA ALA A 47 7.02 6.53 -18.91
C ALA A 47 6.30 6.87 -17.58
N GLY A 48 7.06 7.20 -16.54
CA GLY A 48 6.59 7.47 -15.19
C GLY A 48 6.33 8.94 -14.91
N GLN A 49 6.10 9.24 -13.64
CA GLN A 49 5.96 10.60 -13.11
C GLN A 49 6.66 10.69 -11.75
N ASP A 50 7.13 11.89 -11.42
CA ASP A 50 7.63 12.24 -10.10
C ASP A 50 6.53 12.89 -9.23
N PHE A 51 6.88 13.35 -8.02
CA PHE A 51 5.94 14.04 -7.16
C PHE A 51 5.58 15.46 -7.63
N SER A 52 6.51 16.20 -8.25
CA SER A 52 6.23 17.57 -8.73
C SER A 52 5.19 17.57 -9.86
N GLY A 53 5.26 16.60 -10.78
CA GLY A 53 4.27 16.35 -11.82
C GLY A 53 2.90 15.85 -11.30
N TRP A 54 2.74 15.61 -9.99
CA TRP A 54 1.47 15.25 -9.33
C TRP A 54 0.97 16.30 -8.34
N SER A 55 1.76 17.30 -7.97
CA SER A 55 1.37 18.40 -7.07
C SER A 55 0.29 19.31 -7.65
N TYR A 56 0.27 19.50 -8.98
CA TYR A 56 -0.66 20.40 -9.68
C TYR A 56 -1.85 19.67 -10.34
N ASN A 57 -1.88 18.34 -10.29
CA ASN A 57 -2.95 17.54 -10.88
C ASN A 57 -4.19 17.49 -9.98
N SER A 58 -5.37 17.35 -10.59
CA SER A 58 -6.62 17.04 -9.89
C SER A 58 -7.03 15.57 -10.11
N GLY A 59 -7.97 15.08 -9.30
CA GLY A 59 -8.50 13.72 -9.43
C GLY A 59 -7.48 12.62 -9.09
N ASN A 60 -7.54 11.50 -9.81
CA ASN A 60 -6.86 10.25 -9.42
C ASN A 60 -5.32 10.32 -9.44
N ALA A 61 -4.73 11.15 -10.30
CA ALA A 61 -3.28 11.29 -10.47
C ALA A 61 -2.72 12.51 -9.71
N SER A 62 -3.28 12.79 -8.53
CA SER A 62 -2.89 13.91 -7.66
C SER A 62 -2.18 13.43 -6.40
N LEU A 63 -1.31 14.26 -5.84
CA LEU A 63 -0.67 14.00 -4.54
C LEU A 63 -1.71 13.81 -3.41
N THR A 64 -2.82 14.54 -3.45
CA THR A 64 -3.93 14.40 -2.49
C THR A 64 -4.59 13.02 -2.57
N ASN A 65 -4.86 12.50 -3.78
CA ASN A 65 -5.39 11.14 -3.93
C ASN A 65 -4.36 10.07 -3.51
N LEU A 66 -3.07 10.28 -3.83
CA LEU A 66 -1.99 9.39 -3.40
C LEU A 66 -1.94 9.25 -1.88
N LEU A 67 -1.95 10.38 -1.15
CA LEU A 67 -1.92 10.39 0.32
C LEU A 67 -3.22 9.85 0.93
N ALA A 68 -4.39 10.13 0.34
CA ALA A 68 -5.66 9.53 0.75
C ALA A 68 -5.63 7.99 0.60
N LYS A 69 -5.09 7.48 -0.51
CA LYS A 69 -4.91 6.04 -0.72
C LYS A 69 -3.83 5.41 0.15
N PHE A 70 -2.76 6.12 0.50
CA PHE A 70 -1.80 5.66 1.51
C PHE A 70 -2.48 5.52 2.88
N LYS A 71 -3.30 6.50 3.29
CA LYS A 71 -4.10 6.42 4.53
C LYS A 71 -5.09 5.25 4.49
N GLU A 72 -5.78 5.03 3.37
CA GLU A 72 -6.70 3.90 3.20
C GLU A 72 -5.98 2.55 3.28
N TYR A 73 -4.89 2.37 2.51
CA TYR A 73 -4.24 1.08 2.36
C TYR A 73 -3.40 0.66 3.57
N THR A 74 -2.86 1.59 4.35
CA THR A 74 -2.17 1.27 5.62
C THR A 74 -3.09 0.67 6.70
N LEU A 75 -4.43 0.82 6.59
CA LEU A 75 -5.39 0.27 7.58
C LEU A 75 -5.42 -1.26 7.66
N GLN A 76 -4.95 -1.97 6.63
CA GLN A 76 -5.09 -3.42 6.45
C GLN A 76 -3.80 -4.05 5.89
N PRO A 77 -3.56 -5.37 6.07
CA PRO A 77 -2.41 -6.07 5.48
C PRO A 77 -2.46 -6.11 3.94
N LEU A 78 -1.31 -6.33 3.29
CA LEU A 78 -1.25 -6.50 1.83
C LEU A 78 -2.14 -7.65 1.34
N ASN A 79 -2.20 -8.75 2.08
CA ASN A 79 -3.06 -9.89 1.73
C ASN A 79 -4.57 -9.54 1.75
N TYR A 80 -5.01 -8.55 2.52
CA TYR A 80 -6.39 -8.08 2.45
C TYR A 80 -6.64 -7.41 1.08
N TRP A 81 -5.78 -6.47 0.69
CA TRP A 81 -5.90 -5.72 -0.58
C TRP A 81 -5.72 -6.58 -1.83
N LYS A 82 -4.91 -7.64 -1.75
CA LYS A 82 -4.76 -8.66 -2.82
C LYS A 82 -6.07 -9.37 -3.13
N ASN A 83 -6.97 -9.49 -2.14
CA ASN A 83 -8.27 -10.13 -2.27
C ASN A 83 -9.42 -9.13 -2.53
N GLN A 84 -9.23 -7.83 -2.27
CA GLN A 84 -10.23 -6.80 -2.56
C GLN A 84 -10.42 -6.55 -4.06
N ARG A 85 -11.68 -6.38 -4.47
CA ARG A 85 -12.08 -6.02 -5.85
C ARG A 85 -12.58 -4.58 -5.91
N VAL A 86 -12.44 -3.93 -7.06
CA VAL A 86 -12.83 -2.54 -7.32
C VAL A 86 -13.27 -2.34 -8.77
N GLY A 87 -14.33 -1.55 -8.97
CA GLY A 87 -14.87 -1.22 -10.30
C GLY A 87 -15.59 -2.37 -11.00
N GLY A 88 -16.07 -2.10 -12.21
CA GLY A 88 -16.66 -3.11 -13.09
C GLY A 88 -15.65 -4.20 -13.47
N GLY A 89 -16.14 -5.42 -13.71
CA GLY A 89 -15.28 -6.57 -14.06
C GLY A 89 -14.47 -7.16 -12.90
N GLY A 90 -14.64 -6.67 -11.66
CA GLY A 90 -14.03 -7.27 -10.48
C GLY A 90 -12.50 -7.17 -10.44
N LEU A 91 -11.94 -6.04 -10.87
CA LEU A 91 -10.50 -5.80 -10.93
C LEU A 91 -9.88 -5.78 -9.51
N LYS A 92 -8.71 -6.39 -9.29
CA LYS A 92 -8.10 -6.41 -7.94
C LYS A 92 -7.48 -5.05 -7.56
N VAL A 93 -7.67 -4.63 -6.30
CA VAL A 93 -7.08 -3.40 -5.74
C VAL A 93 -5.55 -3.49 -5.76
N LEU A 94 -5.00 -4.56 -5.19
CA LEU A 94 -3.58 -4.92 -5.29
C LEU A 94 -3.43 -6.18 -6.17
N GLU A 95 -2.42 -6.18 -7.03
CA GLU A 95 -2.07 -7.31 -7.89
C GLU A 95 -0.57 -7.56 -7.80
N TYR A 96 -0.19 -8.84 -7.84
CA TYR A 96 1.19 -9.28 -7.92
C TYR A 96 1.42 -9.86 -9.32
N TYR A 97 2.53 -9.49 -9.95
CA TYR A 97 2.91 -9.95 -11.28
C TYR A 97 4.03 -11.00 -11.25
N GLY A 98 4.81 -11.06 -10.17
CA GLY A 98 6.03 -11.87 -10.12
C GLY A 98 7.20 -11.07 -10.67
N ASP A 99 7.64 -11.41 -11.87
CA ASP A 99 8.77 -10.76 -12.54
C ASP A 99 8.41 -9.37 -13.09
N PHE A 100 9.42 -8.65 -13.59
CA PHE A 100 9.22 -7.37 -14.28
C PHE A 100 8.46 -7.61 -15.61
N PRO A 101 7.36 -6.89 -15.91
CA PRO A 101 6.55 -7.18 -17.11
C PRO A 101 7.30 -6.93 -18.42
N ASP A 102 7.31 -7.90 -19.34
CA ASP A 102 7.90 -7.75 -20.68
C ASP A 102 7.25 -6.61 -21.48
N ASN A 103 5.92 -6.46 -21.37
CA ASN A 103 5.16 -5.42 -22.07
C ASN A 103 5.00 -4.14 -21.23
N SER A 104 6.15 -3.53 -20.88
CA SER A 104 6.24 -2.26 -20.16
C SER A 104 6.78 -1.13 -21.05
N ASP A 105 6.43 0.13 -20.76
CA ASP A 105 7.21 1.28 -21.25
C ASP A 105 8.32 1.67 -20.25
N PHE A 106 8.31 1.10 -19.04
CA PHE A 106 9.32 1.29 -18.01
C PHE A 106 10.47 0.28 -18.18
N LYS A 107 11.58 0.53 -17.48
CA LYS A 107 12.72 -0.38 -17.36
C LYS A 107 12.97 -0.71 -15.91
N HIS A 108 13.42 -1.93 -15.62
CA HIS A 108 13.84 -2.32 -14.27
C HIS A 108 14.96 -1.37 -13.79
N PRO A 109 14.76 -0.56 -12.73
CA PRO A 109 15.78 0.37 -12.27
C PRO A 109 16.97 -0.37 -11.63
N LYS A 110 18.20 0.08 -11.90
CA LYS A 110 19.43 -0.61 -11.43
C LYS A 110 19.57 -0.70 -9.91
N HIS A 111 18.82 0.09 -9.15
CA HIS A 111 18.81 0.10 -7.69
C HIS A 111 17.71 -0.77 -7.08
N VAL A 112 16.82 -1.36 -7.88
CA VAL A 112 15.80 -2.33 -7.41
C VAL A 112 16.41 -3.74 -7.45
N PRO A 113 16.15 -4.62 -6.45
CA PRO A 113 16.66 -5.99 -6.46
C PRO A 113 16.13 -6.80 -7.65
N ALA A 114 16.98 -7.65 -8.26
CA ALA A 114 16.61 -8.45 -9.42
C ALA A 114 15.49 -9.47 -9.14
N ASP A 115 15.37 -9.91 -7.88
CA ASP A 115 14.38 -10.85 -7.33
C ASP A 115 13.15 -10.14 -6.72
N ALA A 116 13.01 -8.83 -6.90
CA ALA A 116 11.86 -8.05 -6.46
C ALA A 116 10.55 -8.60 -7.06
N HIS A 117 9.61 -9.02 -6.20
CA HIS A 117 8.31 -9.54 -6.65
C HIS A 117 7.37 -8.36 -6.98
N TRP A 118 7.30 -8.01 -8.26
CA TRP A 118 6.62 -6.82 -8.77
C TRP A 118 5.10 -6.86 -8.53
N ALA A 119 4.55 -5.69 -8.21
CA ALA A 119 3.17 -5.53 -7.78
C ALA A 119 2.66 -4.11 -8.06
N ARG A 120 1.33 -3.94 -8.02
CA ARG A 120 0.70 -2.62 -8.18
C ARG A 120 -0.62 -2.45 -7.43
N PHE A 121 -0.77 -1.31 -6.78
CA PHE A 121 -2.07 -0.81 -6.33
C PHE A 121 -2.75 -0.01 -7.45
N ARG A 122 -4.09 -0.09 -7.55
CA ARG A 122 -4.89 0.87 -8.32
C ARG A 122 -5.16 2.11 -7.47
N LEU A 123 -4.90 3.31 -7.98
CA LEU A 123 -5.27 4.56 -7.30
C LEU A 123 -6.58 5.15 -7.84
N GLY A 124 -6.94 4.83 -9.09
CA GLY A 124 -8.23 5.15 -9.71
C GLY A 124 -8.15 5.14 -11.25
N ASN A 125 -9.20 4.69 -11.94
CA ASN A 125 -9.24 4.54 -13.41
C ASN A 125 -7.98 3.84 -13.99
N LYS A 126 -7.14 4.51 -14.79
CA LYS A 126 -5.86 4.01 -15.32
C LYS A 126 -4.67 4.15 -14.36
N VAL A 127 -4.76 5.03 -13.36
CA VAL A 127 -3.69 5.36 -12.41
C VAL A 127 -3.30 4.18 -11.51
N ARG A 128 -1.99 3.91 -11.42
CA ARG A 128 -1.34 2.90 -10.58
C ARG A 128 -0.27 3.52 -9.69
N LEU A 129 -0.08 2.86 -8.54
CA LEU A 129 1.14 2.91 -7.75
C LEU A 129 1.88 1.60 -7.99
N VAL A 130 3.07 1.67 -8.57
CA VAL A 130 3.87 0.48 -8.94
C VAL A 130 5.01 0.32 -7.94
N GLY A 131 5.34 -0.93 -7.64
CA GLY A 131 6.40 -1.27 -6.72
C GLY A 131 6.62 -2.77 -6.65
N PHE A 132 7.21 -3.21 -5.54
CA PHE A 132 7.43 -4.63 -5.27
C PHE A 132 7.15 -4.97 -3.81
N VAL A 133 7.05 -6.27 -3.55
CA VAL A 133 6.99 -6.86 -2.21
C VAL A 133 8.11 -7.88 -2.05
N ILE A 134 8.52 -8.16 -0.82
CA ILE A 134 9.45 -9.26 -0.55
C ILE A 134 8.61 -10.54 -0.42
N SER A 135 8.75 -11.43 -1.39
CA SER A 135 8.06 -12.74 -1.41
C SER A 135 8.78 -13.76 -0.52
N LYS A 136 8.08 -14.82 -0.10
CA LYS A 136 8.76 -15.95 0.57
C LYS A 136 9.69 -16.70 -0.37
N ASP A 137 9.36 -16.75 -1.66
CA ASP A 137 10.12 -17.48 -2.67
C ASP A 137 11.48 -16.85 -2.99
N ALA A 138 11.63 -15.54 -2.78
CA ALA A 138 12.93 -14.84 -2.83
C ALA A 138 13.81 -15.20 -1.61
N LEU A 139 13.20 -15.30 -0.42
CA LEU A 139 13.92 -15.58 0.84
C LEU A 139 14.15 -17.08 1.11
N LYS A 140 13.56 -17.99 0.32
CA LYS A 140 13.51 -19.45 0.60
C LYS A 140 14.87 -20.15 0.78
N ASN A 141 15.95 -19.52 0.29
CA ASN A 141 17.32 -20.03 0.40
C ASN A 141 18.06 -19.49 1.65
N MET A 142 17.46 -18.57 2.41
CA MET A 142 18.03 -17.98 3.62
C MET A 142 17.60 -18.76 4.88
N PRO A 143 18.40 -18.77 5.96
CA PRO A 143 17.98 -19.32 7.26
C PRO A 143 16.69 -18.66 7.79
N GLU A 144 15.85 -19.42 8.48
CA GLU A 144 14.52 -18.95 8.94
C GLU A 144 14.61 -17.68 9.81
N GLU A 145 15.60 -17.61 10.73
CA GLU A 145 15.90 -16.42 11.54
C GLU A 145 16.25 -15.18 10.70
N GLU A 146 16.79 -15.36 9.49
CA GLU A 146 17.01 -14.26 8.55
C GLU A 146 15.73 -13.88 7.79
N GLN A 147 14.88 -14.86 7.45
CA GLN A 147 13.58 -14.60 6.81
C GLN A 147 12.66 -13.75 7.70
N GLU A 148 12.66 -13.99 9.02
CA GLU A 148 11.84 -13.22 9.98
C GLU A 148 12.19 -11.72 10.05
N LYS A 149 13.41 -11.33 9.62
CA LYS A 149 13.87 -9.93 9.58
C LYS A 149 13.14 -9.11 8.49
N PHE A 150 12.41 -9.77 7.57
CA PHE A 150 11.74 -9.13 6.43
C PHE A 150 10.22 -8.96 6.62
N CYS A 151 9.75 -7.71 6.67
CA CYS A 151 8.32 -7.40 6.78
C CYS A 151 7.58 -7.62 5.44
N HIS A 152 6.98 -8.80 5.26
CA HIS A 152 6.10 -9.15 4.12
C HIS A 152 4.82 -8.28 3.96
N ASN A 153 4.58 -7.30 4.85
CA ASN A 153 3.53 -6.27 4.69
C ASN A 153 4.07 -4.92 4.18
N THR A 154 5.34 -4.84 3.78
CA THR A 154 5.92 -3.64 3.16
C THR A 154 5.80 -3.70 1.64
N PHE A 155 5.20 -2.65 1.06
CA PHE A 155 5.20 -2.37 -0.37
C PHE A 155 6.25 -1.29 -0.67
N TYR A 156 7.25 -1.64 -1.47
CA TYR A 156 8.34 -0.74 -1.86
C TYR A 156 7.94 -0.05 -3.15
N VAL A 157 7.58 1.23 -3.06
CA VAL A 157 7.13 2.04 -4.20
C VAL A 157 8.32 2.35 -5.10
N VAL A 158 8.13 2.13 -6.40
CA VAL A 158 9.12 2.41 -7.44
C VAL A 158 8.61 3.48 -8.41
N PHE A 159 7.37 3.37 -8.93
CA PHE A 159 6.85 4.33 -9.92
C PHE A 159 5.44 4.85 -9.60
N LEU A 160 5.19 6.09 -10.03
CA LEU A 160 3.84 6.59 -10.33
C LEU A 160 3.55 6.36 -11.81
N ASP A 161 2.43 5.68 -12.11
CA ASP A 161 1.98 5.37 -13.47
C ASP A 161 0.53 5.82 -13.65
N LYS A 162 0.33 7.07 -14.10
CA LYS A 162 -1.03 7.61 -14.36
C LYS A 162 -1.72 6.98 -15.58
N ASP A 163 -0.93 6.51 -16.55
CA ASP A 163 -1.38 6.19 -17.92
C ASP A 163 -1.65 4.69 -18.14
N HIS A 164 -1.28 3.82 -17.19
CA HIS A 164 -1.32 2.36 -17.26
C HIS A 164 -0.24 1.73 -18.17
N LYS A 165 0.96 2.32 -18.16
CA LYS A 165 2.10 1.95 -19.00
C LYS A 165 3.01 0.87 -18.40
N PHE A 166 2.89 0.55 -17.11
CA PHE A 166 3.79 -0.40 -16.47
C PHE A 166 3.55 -1.86 -16.86
N TYR A 167 2.30 -2.26 -17.04
CA TYR A 167 1.94 -3.56 -17.64
C TYR A 167 0.77 -3.30 -18.59
N LYS A 168 1.08 -3.14 -19.87
CA LYS A 168 0.09 -2.88 -20.91
C LYS A 168 -0.70 -4.15 -21.21
N THR A 169 -1.96 -4.19 -20.78
CA THR A 169 -2.92 -5.28 -21.04
C THR A 169 -3.90 -4.97 -22.16
N GLU A 170 -3.87 -3.75 -22.67
CA GLU A 170 -4.57 -3.30 -23.88
C GLU A 170 -3.52 -3.23 -24.99
N THR A 171 -3.78 -3.82 -26.18
CA THR A 171 -3.00 -3.52 -27.38
C THR A 171 -3.27 -2.08 -27.82
N ALA A 172 -2.22 -1.39 -28.27
CA ALA A 172 -2.29 -0.03 -28.82
C ALA A 172 -2.93 0.00 -30.22
#